data_AF-G9XE20-F1
#
_entry.id   AF-G9XE20-F1
#
_cell.length_a   1.000
_cell.length_b   1.000
_cell.length_c   1.000
_cell.angle_alpha   90.00
_cell.angle_beta   90.00
_cell.angle_gamma   90.00
#
_symmetry.space_group_name_H-M   'P 1'
#
loop_
_entity.id
_entity.type
_entity.pdbx_description
1 polymer ?
#
loop_
_entity_poly.entity_id
_entity_poly.type
_entity_poly.pdbx_seq_one_letter_code
_entity_poly.pdbx_strand_id
1 'polypeptide(L)'
;MKKNIKIVFLYIIFVLSTKIALLSIDSIIFNEADFTKKTYFLSVSIMNILPVIFVKIFNIKKDHILTLLVIDAYLIAQSLWVNSNLLWIVTLIYFIINCILLYRLNKKIKIL
;
A
#
# COMPACT_ATOMS: atom_id res chain seq x y z
N MET A 1 26.55 0.20 1.14
CA MET A 1 25.96 0.55 2.45
C MET A 1 24.87 1.62 2.38
N LYS A 2 25.10 2.83 1.84
CA LYS A 2 24.09 3.91 1.77
C LYS A 2 22.75 3.50 1.10
N LYS A 3 22.78 2.65 0.07
CA LYS A 3 21.57 2.12 -0.60
C LYS A 3 20.71 1.26 0.34
N ASN A 4 21.34 0.41 1.15
CA ASN A 4 20.64 -0.51 2.05
C ASN A 4 19.93 0.24 3.18
N ILE A 5 20.56 1.29 3.72
CA ILE A 5 19.94 2.15 4.75
C ILE A 5 18.68 2.82 4.21
N LYS A 6 18.71 3.36 2.99
CA LYS A 6 17.53 3.96 2.34
C LYS A 6 16.40 2.94 2.18
N ILE A 7 16.74 1.70 1.79
CA ILE A 7 15.76 0.63 1.65
C ILE A 7 15.11 0.30 3.00
N VAL A 8 15.91 0.13 4.06
CA VAL A 8 15.40 -0.12 5.42
C VAL A 8 14.48 1.01 5.87
N PHE A 9 14.87 2.27 5.65
CA PHE A 9 14.05 3.42 6.03
C PHE A 9 12.70 3.43 5.30
N LEU A 10 12.68 3.12 4.00
CA LEU A 10 11.44 3.01 3.23
C LEU A 10 10.56 1.85 3.72
N TYR A 11 11.14 0.74 4.20
CA TYR A 11 10.38 -0.34 4.85
C TYR A 11 9.75 0.09 6.17
N ILE A 12 10.47 0.88 6.96
CA ILE A 12 9.92 1.41 8.22
C ILE A 12 8.69 2.28 7.91
N ILE A 13 8.79 3.19 6.93
CA ILE A 13 7.66 4.02 6.50
C ILE A 13 6.51 3.15 6.01
N PHE A 14 6.79 2.12 5.22
CA PHE A 14 5.80 1.19 4.71
C PHE A 14 5.02 0.52 5.85
N VAL A 15 5.72 -0.11 6.80
CA VAL A 15 5.11 -0.80 7.94
C VAL A 15 4.30 0.15 8.81
N LEU A 16 4.83 1.34 9.11
CA LEU A 16 4.13 2.37 9.87
C LEU A 16 2.86 2.82 9.15
N SER A 17 2.93 3.03 7.84
CA SER A 17 1.77 3.43 7.03
C SER A 17 0.69 2.35 7.03
N THR A 18 1.05 1.07 6.90
CA THR A 18 0.09 -0.04 7.01
C THR A 18 -0.58 -0.07 8.39
N LYS A 19 0.19 0.13 9.47
CA LYS A 19 -0.36 0.17 10.84
C LYS A 19 -1.32 1.35 11.04
N ILE A 20 -0.96 2.54 10.56
CA ILE A 20 -1.83 3.72 10.63
C ILE A 20 -3.12 3.50 9.83
N ALA A 21 -3.05 2.87 8.66
CA ALA A 21 -4.23 2.55 7.86
C ALA A 21 -5.19 1.61 8.61
N LEU A 22 -4.66 0.56 9.24
CA LEU A 22 -5.46 -0.38 10.04
C LEU A 22 -6.07 0.28 11.27
N LEU A 23 -5.28 1.03 12.05
CA LEU A 23 -5.79 1.78 13.20
C LEU A 23 -6.83 2.82 12.78
N SER A 24 -6.69 3.40 11.59
CA SER A 24 -7.71 4.30 11.05
C SER A 24 -9.02 3.57 10.73
N ILE A 25 -8.97 2.34 10.23
CA ILE A 25 -10.18 1.52 10.03
C ILE A 25 -10.83 1.23 11.39
N ASP A 26 -10.07 0.72 12.35
CA ASP A 26 -10.58 0.36 13.69
C ASP A 26 -11.21 1.58 14.37
N SER A 27 -10.51 2.72 14.40
CA SER A 27 -11.01 3.98 14.96
C SER A 27 -12.32 4.44 14.30
N ILE A 28 -12.48 4.24 12.98
CA ILE A 28 -13.72 4.59 12.28
C ILE A 28 -14.86 3.61 12.62
N ILE A 29 -14.56 2.32 12.79
CA ILE A 29 -15.55 1.29 13.17
C ILE A 29 -16.05 1.52 14.60
N PHE A 30 -15.13 1.77 15.54
CA PHE A 30 -15.44 1.97 16.96
C PHE A 30 -15.78 3.43 17.32
N ASN A 31 -15.80 4.32 16.33
CA ASN A 31 -16.11 5.75 16.47
C ASN A 31 -15.19 6.48 17.47
N GLU A 32 -13.90 6.14 17.45
CA GLU A 32 -12.84 6.78 18.23
C GLU A 32 -12.27 8.00 17.47
N ALA A 33 -11.78 9.01 18.20
CA ALA A 33 -11.35 10.29 17.62
C ALA A 33 -9.89 10.29 17.13
N ASP A 34 -9.10 9.29 17.49
CA ASP A 34 -7.64 9.30 17.31
C ASP A 34 -7.22 9.21 15.85
N PHE A 35 -8.02 8.54 15.01
CA PHE A 35 -7.75 8.41 13.58
C PHE A 35 -9.01 8.68 12.74
N THR A 36 -8.79 9.26 11.55
CA THR A 36 -9.88 9.74 10.68
C THR A 36 -9.79 9.11 9.29
N LYS A 37 -10.83 9.29 8.48
CA LYS A 37 -10.80 8.93 7.05
C LYS A 37 -9.62 9.60 6.32
N LYS A 38 -9.20 10.79 6.75
CA LYS A 38 -8.06 11.50 6.17
C LYS A 38 -6.73 10.80 6.46
N THR A 39 -6.51 10.33 7.70
CA THR A 39 -5.30 9.57 8.05
C THR A 39 -5.24 8.23 7.31
N TYR A 40 -6.39 7.59 7.13
CA TYR A 40 -6.51 6.41 6.26
C TYR A 40 -6.06 6.71 4.82
N PHE A 41 -6.65 7.72 4.17
CA PHE A 41 -6.28 8.03 2.78
C PHE A 41 -4.82 8.41 2.63
N LEU A 42 -4.27 9.19 3.57
CA LEU A 42 -2.87 9.59 3.55
C LEU A 42 -1.95 8.37 3.67
N SER A 43 -2.23 7.48 4.62
CA SER A 43 -1.41 6.28 4.88
C SER A 43 -1.46 5.28 3.71
N VAL A 44 -2.65 5.01 3.16
CA VAL A 44 -2.81 4.18 1.95
C VAL A 44 -2.07 4.79 0.75
N SER A 45 -2.13 6.11 0.57
CA SER A 45 -1.41 6.79 -0.52
C SER A 45 0.11 6.65 -0.39
N ILE A 46 0.65 6.89 0.82
CA ILE A 46 2.09 6.74 1.08
C ILE A 46 2.53 5.30 0.84
N MET A 47 1.78 4.33 1.37
CA MET A 47 2.05 2.91 1.20
C MET A 47 2.13 2.50 -0.27
N ASN A 48 1.26 3.07 -1.11
CA ASN A 48 1.15 2.74 -2.53
C ASN A 48 2.12 3.51 -3.46
N ILE A 49 2.67 4.64 -3.02
CA ILE A 49 3.73 5.37 -3.75
C ILE A 49 5.10 4.72 -3.56
N LEU A 50 5.38 4.18 -2.38
CA LEU A 50 6.66 3.54 -2.03
C LEU A 50 7.11 2.42 -3.01
N PRO A 51 6.26 1.49 -3.47
CA PRO A 51 6.61 0.48 -4.46
C PRO A 51 7.07 1.06 -5.78
N VAL A 52 6.46 2.16 -6.24
CA VAL A 52 6.89 2.86 -7.47
C VAL A 52 8.32 3.39 -7.29
N ILE A 53 8.62 3.94 -6.12
CA ILE A 53 9.97 4.38 -5.73
C ILE A 53 10.93 3.18 -5.67
N PHE A 54 10.54 2.09 -5.01
CA PHE A 54 11.38 0.88 -4.89
C PHE A 54 11.73 0.26 -6.25
N VAL A 55 10.76 0.13 -7.14
CA VAL A 55 10.96 -0.45 -8.48
C VAL A 55 11.78 0.48 -9.36
N LYS A 56 11.41 1.78 -9.45
CA LYS A 56 12.06 2.70 -10.39
C LYS A 56 13.46 3.13 -9.94
N ILE A 57 13.65 3.39 -8.65
CA ILE A 57 14.89 4.01 -8.13
C ILE A 57 15.86 2.94 -7.63
N PHE A 58 15.37 1.89 -6.99
CA PHE A 58 16.23 0.92 -6.32
C PHE A 58 16.41 -0.40 -7.09
N ASN A 59 15.69 -0.60 -8.20
CA ASN A 59 15.67 -1.82 -9.01
C ASN A 59 15.42 -3.08 -8.17
N ILE A 60 14.45 -2.96 -7.26
CA ILE A 60 14.12 -3.99 -6.27
C ILE A 60 13.19 -5.06 -6.89
N LYS A 61 13.27 -6.29 -6.35
CA LYS A 61 12.55 -7.48 -6.84
C LYS A 61 11.03 -7.28 -6.84
N LYS A 62 10.35 -7.97 -7.76
CA LYS A 62 8.90 -7.89 -7.98
C LYS A 62 8.08 -8.39 -6.79
N ASP A 63 8.68 -9.20 -5.94
CA ASP A 63 8.09 -9.80 -4.72
C ASP A 63 7.49 -8.75 -3.78
N HIS A 64 8.02 -7.53 -3.80
CA HIS A 64 7.53 -6.43 -2.97
C HIS A 64 6.23 -5.81 -3.47
N ILE A 65 6.00 -5.79 -4.79
CA ILE A 65 4.69 -5.41 -5.33
C ILE A 65 3.65 -6.47 -4.96
N LEU A 66 4.03 -7.75 -4.98
CA LEU A 66 3.13 -8.83 -4.58
C LEU A 66 2.72 -8.71 -3.11
N THR A 67 3.69 -8.42 -2.23
CA THR A 67 3.43 -8.19 -0.80
C THR A 67 2.47 -7.03 -0.57
N LEU A 68 2.64 -5.93 -1.31
CA LEU A 68 1.74 -4.79 -1.28
C LEU A 68 0.32 -5.18 -1.74
N LEU A 69 0.19 -5.92 -2.85
CA LEU A 69 -1.12 -6.36 -3.34
C LEU A 69 -1.88 -7.18 -2.28
N VAL A 70 -1.18 -8.03 -1.53
CA VAL A 70 -1.77 -8.78 -0.41
C VAL A 70 -2.26 -7.82 0.69
N ILE A 71 -1.48 -6.79 1.02
CA ILE A 71 -1.85 -5.80 2.04
C ILE A 71 -3.02 -4.92 1.57
N ASP A 72 -3.01 -4.45 0.33
CA ASP A 72 -4.13 -3.70 -0.26
C ASP A 72 -5.41 -4.55 -0.25
N ALA A 73 -5.34 -5.83 -0.64
CA ALA A 73 -6.48 -6.75 -0.58
C ALA A 73 -7.01 -6.92 0.84
N TYR A 74 -6.10 -7.02 1.83
CA TYR A 74 -6.48 -7.08 3.24
C TYR A 74 -7.17 -5.79 3.71
N LEU A 75 -6.63 -4.61 3.35
CA LEU A 75 -7.23 -3.32 3.70
C LEU A 75 -8.59 -3.10 3.02
N ILE A 76 -8.76 -3.57 1.78
CA ILE A 76 -10.08 -3.60 1.11
C ILE A 76 -11.05 -4.45 1.92
N ALA A 77 -10.66 -5.68 2.28
CA ALA A 77 -11.51 -6.57 3.07
C ALA A 77 -11.91 -5.95 4.41
N GLN A 78 -10.97 -5.31 5.11
CA GLN A 78 -11.25 -4.64 6.39
C GLN A 78 -12.13 -3.39 6.21
N SER A 79 -11.89 -2.60 5.17
CA SER A 79 -12.66 -1.37 4.93
C SER A 79 -14.08 -1.63 4.41
N LEU A 80 -14.40 -2.82 3.89
CA LEU A 80 -15.76 -3.23 3.56
C LEU A 80 -16.68 -3.33 4.79
N TRP A 81 -16.12 -3.54 5.99
CA TRP A 81 -16.88 -3.55 7.24
C TRP A 81 -17.25 -2.15 7.73
N VAL A 82 -16.66 -1.12 7.13
CA VAL A 82 -16.99 0.27 7.46
C VAL A 82 -18.19 0.70 6.62
N ASN A 83 -19.16 1.38 7.24
CA ASN A 83 -20.33 2.00 6.56
C ASN A 83 -19.97 3.10 5.53
N SER A 84 -18.71 3.23 5.14
CA SER A 84 -18.19 4.28 4.26
C SER A 84 -17.54 3.65 3.03
N ASN A 85 -18.32 3.52 1.95
CA ASN A 85 -17.87 2.95 0.68
C ASN A 85 -16.60 3.59 0.09
N LEU A 86 -16.36 4.86 0.41
CA LEU A 86 -15.22 5.61 -0.10
C LEU A 86 -13.86 5.04 0.34
N LEU A 87 -13.79 4.34 1.48
CA LEU A 87 -12.54 3.78 2.01
C LEU A 87 -12.03 2.62 1.17
N TRP A 88 -12.89 1.64 0.87
CA TRP A 88 -12.49 0.47 0.08
C TRP A 88 -12.31 0.82 -1.40
N ILE A 89 -13.09 1.78 -1.94
CA ILE A 89 -12.97 2.21 -3.34
C ILE A 89 -11.58 2.81 -3.61
N VAL A 90 -11.09 3.68 -2.73
CA VAL A 90 -9.77 4.31 -2.91
C VAL A 90 -8.66 3.25 -2.89
N THR A 91 -8.70 2.31 -1.95
CA THR A 91 -7.71 1.23 -1.89
C THR A 91 -7.81 0.29 -3.08
N LEU A 92 -9.01 0.04 -3.59
CA LEU A 92 -9.21 -0.75 -4.81
C LEU A 92 -8.58 -0.09 -6.05
N ILE A 93 -8.69 1.24 -6.17
CA ILE A 93 -8.03 1.97 -7.26
C ILE A 93 -6.51 1.76 -7.19
N TYR A 94 -5.91 1.89 -6.00
CA TYR A 94 -4.49 1.63 -5.82
C TYR A 94 -4.11 0.18 -6.14
N PHE A 95 -4.88 -0.79 -5.67
CA PHE A 95 -4.69 -2.21 -5.98
C PHE A 95 -4.64 -2.46 -7.50
N ILE A 96 -5.58 -1.88 -8.26
CA ILE A 96 -5.61 -2.00 -9.72
C ILE A 96 -4.36 -1.38 -10.35
N ILE A 97 -3.94 -0.20 -9.91
CA ILE A 97 -2.72 0.46 -10.40
C ILE A 97 -1.49 -0.43 -10.17
N ASN A 98 -1.37 -1.05 -8.99
CA ASN A 98 -0.28 -1.95 -8.66
C ASN A 98 -0.30 -3.24 -9.48
N CYS A 99 -1.48 -3.80 -9.75
CA CYS A 99 -1.64 -4.93 -10.66
C CYS A 99 -1.15 -4.59 -12.08
N ILE A 100 -1.52 -3.41 -12.61
CA ILE A 100 -1.04 -2.94 -13.93
C ILE A 100 0.47 -2.76 -13.92
N LEU A 101 1.04 -2.19 -12.85
CA LEU A 101 2.48 -2.03 -12.69
C LEU A 101 3.20 -3.39 -12.71
N LEU A 102 2.72 -4.35 -11.92
CA LEU A 102 3.26 -5.71 -11.86
C LEU A 102 3.21 -6.40 -13.23
N TYR A 103 2.08 -6.31 -13.93
CA TYR A 103 1.92 -6.85 -15.27
C TYR A 103 2.94 -6.25 -16.25
N ARG A 104 3.12 -4.92 -16.26
CA ARG A 104 4.10 -4.24 -17.12
C ARG A 104 5.54 -4.66 -16.82
N LEU A 105 5.87 -4.89 -15.55
CA LEU A 105 7.21 -5.36 -15.15
C LEU A 105 7.45 -6.84 -15.53
N ASN A 106 6.40 -7.66 -15.57
CA ASN A 106 6.48 -9.04 -16.05
C ASN A 106 6.58 -9.13 -17.57
N LYS A 107 5.85 -8.29 -18.31
CA LYS A 107 5.89 -8.30 -19.79
C LYS A 107 7.26 -7.89 -20.39
N LYS A 108 8.11 -7.19 -19.61
CA LYS A 108 9.50 -6.88 -20.00
C LYS A 108 10.42 -8.11 -19.98
N ILE A 109 10.01 -9.22 -19.39
CA ILE A 109 10.67 -10.51 -19.58
C ILE A 109 10.12 -11.06 -20.89
N LYS A 110 10.79 -10.74 -22.01
CA LYS A 110 10.63 -11.52 -23.24
C LYS A 110 10.98 -12.96 -22.88
N ILE A 111 10.03 -13.85 -23.07
CA ILE A 111 10.28 -15.29 -23.19
C ILE A 111 11.37 -15.41 -24.25
N LEU A 112 12.54 -15.85 -23.81
CA LEU A 112 13.71 -16.14 -24.62
C LEU A 112 13.74 -17.66 -24.82
#